data_AF-A0A9Q0LXJ9-F1
#
_entry.id   AF-A0A9Q0LXJ9-F1
#
_cell.length_a   1.000
_cell.length_b   1.000
_cell.length_c   1.000
_cell.angle_alpha   90.00
_cell.angle_beta   90.00
_cell.angle_gamma   90.00
#
_symmetry.space_group_name_H-M   'P 1'
#
loop_
_entity.id
_entity.type
_entity.pdbx_description
1 polymer ?
#
loop_
_entity_poly.entity_id
_entity_poly.type
_entity_poly.pdbx_seq_one_letter_code
_entity_poly.pdbx_strand_id
1 'polypeptide(L)'
;MTKNIKKNPKSIFITFNQTNDLFCCGLHNGFKIINCDPFEEKLNRTFQETGISKIEILNRSNVMVFVGDGTSTNFPLTKVFLWDDYVYKCILKLEHDEDVLGVKINLEYIFTVTKIKHIFIIQKQEEQFIQLKHIQI
;
A
#
# COMPACT_ATOMS: atom_id res chain seq x y z
N MET A 1 14.08 -35.17 14.03
CA MET A 1 13.82 -33.74 14.26
C MET A 1 13.20 -33.15 13.00
N THR A 2 11.87 -33.15 12.92
CA THR A 2 11.15 -32.47 11.83
C THR A 2 11.35 -30.97 12.00
N LYS A 3 12.12 -30.34 11.09
CA LYS A 3 12.17 -28.88 11.00
C LYS A 3 10.74 -28.41 10.77
N ASN A 4 10.15 -27.77 11.77
CA ASN A 4 8.89 -27.08 11.64
C ASN A 4 9.16 -25.92 10.68
N ILE A 5 8.94 -26.16 9.38
CA ILE A 5 9.04 -25.12 8.36
C ILE A 5 7.90 -24.15 8.67
N LYS A 6 8.22 -23.02 9.31
CA LYS A 6 7.25 -21.93 9.48
C LYS A 6 6.67 -21.64 8.10
N LYS A 7 5.38 -21.90 7.93
CA LYS A 7 4.68 -21.67 6.68
C LYS A 7 4.73 -20.17 6.43
N ASN A 8 5.54 -19.74 5.47
CA ASN A 8 5.65 -18.33 5.16
C ASN A 8 4.30 -17.82 4.65
N PRO A 9 3.85 -16.63 5.08
CA PRO A 9 2.60 -16.06 4.60
C PRO A 9 2.70 -15.90 3.08
N LYS A 10 1.67 -16.39 2.37
CA LYS A 10 1.59 -16.28 0.92
C LYS A 10 1.46 -14.81 0.53
N SER A 11 2.30 -14.36 -0.40
CA SER A 11 2.21 -13.00 -0.95
C SER A 11 1.01 -12.87 -1.88
N ILE A 12 0.26 -11.79 -1.70
CA ILE A 12 -0.87 -11.38 -2.56
C ILE A 12 -0.38 -10.48 -3.69
N PHE A 13 0.52 -9.56 -3.37
CA PHE A 13 0.97 -8.51 -4.27
C PHE A 13 2.45 -8.22 -4.08
N ILE A 14 3.15 -7.91 -5.17
CA ILE A 14 4.56 -7.51 -5.15
C ILE A 14 4.74 -6.33 -6.10
N THR A 15 5.46 -5.29 -5.68
CA THR A 15 5.91 -4.19 -6.54
C THR A 15 7.26 -3.67 -6.08
N PHE A 16 8.07 -3.21 -7.02
CA PHE A 16 9.23 -2.38 -6.69
C PHE A 16 8.78 -0.99 -6.23
N ASN A 17 9.65 -0.32 -5.48
CA ASN A 17 9.59 1.13 -5.31
C ASN A 17 10.07 1.84 -6.58
N GLN A 18 10.00 3.17 -6.58
CA GLN A 18 10.29 4.03 -7.74
C GLN A 18 11.75 3.93 -8.21
N THR A 19 12.68 3.54 -7.32
CA THR A 19 14.12 3.39 -7.60
C THR A 19 14.55 1.94 -7.84
N ASN A 20 13.62 0.98 -7.81
CA ASN A 20 13.86 -0.46 -8.00
C ASN A 20 14.90 -1.10 -7.04
N ASP A 21 15.15 -0.47 -5.89
CA ASP A 21 16.12 -0.92 -4.88
C ASP A 21 15.44 -1.40 -3.57
N LEU A 22 14.11 -1.24 -3.49
CA LEU A 22 13.22 -1.89 -2.53
C LEU A 22 12.07 -2.55 -3.28
N PHE A 23 11.48 -3.57 -2.69
CA PHE A 23 10.16 -4.03 -3.09
C PHE A 23 9.24 -4.25 -1.89
N CYS A 24 7.96 -4.04 -2.13
CA CYS A 24 6.87 -4.25 -1.19
C CYS A 24 6.20 -5.59 -1.47
N CYS A 25 5.81 -6.30 -0.42
CA CYS A 25 4.99 -7.49 -0.49
C CYS A 25 3.71 -7.27 0.32
N GLY A 26 2.55 -7.26 -0.34
CA GLY A 26 1.25 -7.39 0.32
C GLY A 26 1.01 -8.85 0.70
N LEU A 27 0.57 -9.11 1.94
CA LEU A 27 0.33 -10.44 2.51
C LEU A 27 -1.12 -10.54 3.00
N HIS A 28 -1.61 -11.76 3.27
CA HIS A 28 -2.93 -11.99 3.87
C HIS A 28 -3.10 -11.50 5.31
N ASN A 29 -2.02 -11.07 5.95
CA ASN A 29 -2.02 -10.60 7.32
C ASN A 29 -1.15 -9.35 7.51
N GLY A 30 -0.96 -8.53 6.47
CA GLY A 30 -0.15 -7.32 6.53
C GLY A 30 0.78 -7.16 5.33
N PHE A 31 2.01 -6.69 5.55
CA PHE A 31 2.96 -6.44 4.47
C PHE A 31 4.43 -6.53 4.91
N LYS A 32 5.32 -6.60 3.92
CA LYS A 32 6.78 -6.52 4.09
C LYS A 32 7.42 -5.56 3.11
N ILE A 33 8.53 -4.95 3.51
CA ILE A 33 9.43 -4.18 2.65
C ILE A 33 10.80 -4.83 2.72
N ILE A 34 11.39 -5.10 1.56
CA ILE A 34 12.63 -5.86 1.42
C ILE A 34 13.61 -5.06 0.55
N ASN A 35 14.86 -4.95 0.99
CA ASN A 35 15.98 -4.44 0.20
C ASN A 35 16.31 -5.40 -0.93
N CYS A 36 16.58 -4.88 -2.11
CA CYS A 36 17.05 -5.70 -3.23
C CYS A 36 18.50 -6.14 -3.01
N ASP A 37 19.36 -5.22 -2.54
CA ASP A 37 20.79 -5.46 -2.33
C ASP A 37 21.32 -4.69 -1.10
N PRO A 38 21.87 -5.39 -0.08
CA PRO A 38 21.75 -6.84 0.10
C PRO A 38 20.27 -7.24 0.26
N PHE A 39 19.94 -8.49 -0.06
CA PHE A 39 18.58 -8.99 0.09
C PHE A 39 18.21 -9.18 1.56
N GLU A 40 17.56 -8.18 2.16
CA GLU A 40 17.21 -8.16 3.58
C GLU A 40 15.83 -7.55 3.87
N GLU A 41 15.16 -8.07 4.89
CA GLU A 41 13.88 -7.52 5.36
C GLU A 41 14.11 -6.18 6.05
N LYS A 42 13.65 -5.08 5.44
CA LYS A 42 13.70 -3.73 6.03
C LYS A 42 12.56 -3.52 7.03
N LEU A 43 11.37 -4.01 6.70
CA LEU A 43 10.16 -3.76 7.47
C LEU A 43 9.18 -4.92 7.33
N ASN A 44 8.52 -5.28 8.43
CA ASN A 44 7.47 -6.29 8.45
C ASN A 44 6.38 -5.88 9.43
N ARG A 45 5.15 -5.87 8.92
CA ARG A 45 3.97 -5.46 9.67
C ARG A 45 2.89 -6.50 9.53
N THR A 46 2.39 -6.93 10.69
CA THR A 46 1.26 -7.85 10.78
C THR A 46 0.04 -7.08 11.25
N PHE A 47 -1.06 -7.22 10.53
CA PHE A 47 -2.37 -6.71 10.91
C PHE A 47 -3.27 -7.86 11.35
N GLN A 48 -4.18 -7.56 12.28
CA GLN A 48 -5.17 -8.53 12.72
C GLN A 48 -6.26 -8.63 11.64
N GLU A 49 -6.50 -9.86 11.17
CA GLU A 49 -7.65 -10.23 10.33
C GLU A 49 -7.79 -9.52 8.98
N THR A 50 -6.71 -8.94 8.45
CA THR A 50 -6.74 -8.27 7.15
C THR A 50 -5.45 -8.47 6.36
N GLY A 51 -5.60 -8.67 5.05
CA GLY A 51 -4.50 -8.65 4.11
C GLY A 51 -4.40 -7.34 3.32
N ILE A 52 -3.31 -7.22 2.58
CA ILE A 52 -2.99 -6.06 1.74
C ILE A 52 -2.95 -6.51 0.29
N SER A 53 -3.88 -6.02 -0.54
CA SER A 53 -4.03 -6.43 -1.93
C SER A 53 -3.25 -5.57 -2.93
N LYS A 54 -2.96 -4.31 -2.58
CA LYS A 54 -2.03 -3.44 -3.30
C LYS A 54 -1.25 -2.63 -2.28
N ILE A 55 0.04 -2.41 -2.53
CA ILE A 55 0.90 -1.58 -1.70
C ILE A 55 1.98 -0.93 -2.55
N GLU A 56 2.33 0.32 -2.26
CA GLU A 56 3.52 0.98 -2.79
C GLU A 56 4.16 1.87 -1.72
N ILE A 57 5.49 1.79 -1.59
CA ILE A 57 6.27 2.66 -0.71
C ILE A 57 6.76 3.89 -1.48
N LEU A 58 6.83 5.04 -0.81
CA LEU A 58 7.41 6.26 -1.35
C LEU A 58 8.93 6.23 -1.22
N ASN A 59 9.63 6.03 -2.34
CA ASN A 59 11.09 5.90 -2.45
C ASN A 59 11.63 4.93 -1.40
N ARG A 60 12.56 5.38 -0.53
CA ARG A 60 13.08 4.63 0.62
C ARG A 60 12.53 5.13 1.97
N SER A 61 11.42 5.86 1.99
CA SER A 61 10.83 6.42 3.21
C SER A 61 10.18 5.34 4.10
N ASN A 62 9.44 5.80 5.10
CA ASN A 62 8.53 5.08 5.99
C ASN A 62 7.06 5.30 5.60
N VAL A 63 6.79 6.02 4.50
CA VAL A 63 5.45 6.35 4.02
C VAL A 63 5.08 5.42 2.86
N MET A 64 3.90 4.85 2.94
CA MET A 64 3.37 3.95 1.91
C MET A 64 1.87 4.14 1.74
N VAL A 65 1.39 3.78 0.55
CA VAL A 65 -0.01 3.71 0.22
C VAL A 65 -0.43 2.28 -0.01
N PHE A 66 -1.57 1.87 0.51
CA PHE A 66 -2.07 0.52 0.31
C PHE A 66 -3.59 0.43 0.28
N VAL A 67 -4.08 -0.70 -0.21
CA VAL A 67 -5.48 -1.11 -0.20
C VAL A 67 -5.58 -2.45 0.52
N GLY A 68 -6.59 -2.60 1.36
CA GLY A 68 -6.92 -3.89 1.98
C GLY A 68 -7.23 -4.97 0.95
N ASP A 69 -7.35 -6.22 1.38
CA ASP A 69 -7.84 -7.33 0.56
C ASP A 69 -9.35 -7.54 0.61
N GLY A 70 -10.06 -6.72 1.39
CA GLY A 70 -11.52 -6.76 1.51
C GLY A 70 -12.05 -7.89 2.40
N THR A 71 -11.18 -8.67 3.05
CA THR A 71 -11.64 -9.71 4.00
C THR A 71 -12.15 -9.13 5.31
N SER A 72 -11.72 -7.91 5.65
CA SER A 72 -12.13 -7.16 6.83
C SER A 72 -12.89 -5.90 6.44
N THR A 73 -13.93 -5.57 7.20
CA THR A 73 -14.69 -4.31 7.05
C THR A 73 -13.83 -3.07 7.35
N ASN A 74 -12.76 -3.22 8.13
CA ASN A 74 -11.83 -2.13 8.44
C ASN A 74 -10.93 -1.74 7.26
N PHE A 75 -10.75 -2.66 6.30
CA PHE A 75 -9.85 -2.51 5.15
C PHE A 75 -10.57 -2.93 3.85
N PRO A 76 -11.62 -2.18 3.44
CA PRO A 76 -12.36 -2.48 2.23
C PRO A 76 -11.52 -2.22 0.98
N LEU A 77 -11.90 -2.85 -0.14
CA LEU A 77 -11.27 -2.66 -1.45
C LEU A 77 -11.45 -1.25 -2.03
N THR A 78 -12.42 -0.49 -1.51
CA THR A 78 -12.79 0.86 -1.96
C THR A 78 -12.01 1.97 -1.27
N LYS A 79 -11.11 1.65 -0.33
CA LYS A 79 -10.42 2.63 0.51
C LYS A 79 -8.90 2.50 0.38
N VAL A 80 -8.24 3.62 0.09
CA VAL A 80 -6.77 3.72 0.07
C VAL A 80 -6.28 4.34 1.36
N PHE A 81 -5.26 3.73 1.95
CA PHE A 81 -4.67 4.15 3.21
C PHE A 81 -3.26 4.70 2.95
N LEU A 82 -3.00 5.93 3.37
CA LEU A 82 -1.65 6.45 3.51
C LEU A 82 -1.17 6.13 4.93
N TRP A 83 -0.13 5.31 5.03
CA TRP A 83 0.44 4.85 6.28
C TRP A 83 1.84 5.40 6.46
N ASP A 84 2.10 5.91 7.65
CA ASP A 84 3.45 6.23 8.11
C ASP A 84 3.84 5.25 9.20
N ASP A 85 4.87 4.48 8.88
CA ASP A 85 5.35 3.43 9.75
C ASP A 85 6.21 3.91 10.91
N TYR A 86 6.85 5.08 10.77
CA TYR A 86 7.66 5.68 11.82
C TYR A 86 6.79 6.08 13.02
N VAL A 87 5.61 6.67 12.75
CA VAL A 87 4.62 7.01 13.80
C VAL A 87 3.56 5.92 14.01
N TYR A 88 3.66 4.80 13.30
CA TYR A 88 2.74 3.66 13.36
C TYR A 88 1.26 4.05 13.19
N LYS A 89 0.98 4.90 12.19
CA LYS A 89 -0.35 5.50 12.03
C LYS A 89 -0.76 5.62 10.57
N CYS A 90 -2.06 5.44 10.34
CA CYS A 90 -2.70 5.89 9.11
C CYS A 90 -2.85 7.42 9.13
N ILE A 91 -2.12 8.11 8.25
CA ILE A 91 -2.17 9.57 8.10
C ILE A 91 -3.46 9.98 7.40
N LEU A 92 -3.85 9.26 6.35
CA LEU A 92 -4.96 9.61 5.48
C LEU A 92 -5.71 8.36 5.01
N LYS A 93 -7.03 8.51 4.88
CA LYS A 93 -7.91 7.53 4.22
C LYS A 93 -8.60 8.22 3.06
N LEU A 94 -8.57 7.59 1.90
CA LEU A 94 -9.20 8.05 0.67
C LEU A 94 -10.29 7.07 0.31
N GLU A 95 -11.53 7.56 0.18
CA GLU A 95 -12.69 6.74 -0.12
C GLU A 95 -13.04 6.86 -1.60
N HIS A 96 -13.32 5.72 -2.22
CA HIS A 96 -13.84 5.63 -3.57
C HIS A 96 -15.21 4.94 -3.55
N ASP A 97 -16.02 5.24 -4.56
CA ASP A 97 -17.31 4.57 -4.76
C ASP A 97 -17.13 3.10 -5.23
N GLU A 98 -15.95 2.80 -5.80
CA GLU A 98 -15.65 1.56 -6.52
C GLU A 98 -14.35 0.93 -6.02
N ASP A 99 -14.20 -0.37 -6.25
CA ASP A 99 -12.98 -1.09 -5.88
C ASP A 99 -11.75 -0.48 -6.56
N VAL A 100 -10.70 -0.28 -5.76
CA VAL A 100 -9.41 0.20 -6.23
C VAL A 100 -8.63 -0.96 -6.83
N LEU A 101 -8.29 -0.80 -8.11
CA LEU A 101 -7.52 -1.76 -8.90
C LEU A 101 -6.02 -1.51 -8.81
N GLY A 102 -5.60 -0.26 -8.64
CA GLY A 102 -4.18 0.11 -8.56
C GLY A 102 -3.96 1.37 -7.72
N VAL A 103 -2.79 1.44 -7.09
CA VAL A 103 -2.32 2.60 -6.34
C VAL A 103 -0.86 2.87 -6.66
N LYS A 104 -0.50 4.14 -6.85
CA LYS A 104 0.89 4.63 -7.00
C LYS A 104 1.09 5.89 -6.16
N ILE A 105 2.32 6.19 -5.76
CA ILE A 105 2.65 7.42 -5.00
C ILE A 105 3.97 8.02 -5.50
N ASN A 106 4.05 9.35 -5.49
CA ASN A 106 5.31 10.09 -5.54
C ASN A 106 5.31 11.21 -4.49
N LEU A 107 6.29 12.12 -4.53
CA LEU A 107 6.42 13.19 -3.52
C LEU A 107 5.25 14.18 -3.51
N GLU A 108 4.51 14.28 -4.60
CA GLU A 108 3.46 15.29 -4.79
C GLU A 108 2.06 14.68 -4.83
N TYR A 109 1.93 13.46 -5.34
CA TYR A 109 0.66 12.86 -5.73
C TYR A 109 0.50 11.42 -5.27
N ILE A 110 -0.72 11.09 -4.88
CA ILE A 110 -1.23 9.71 -4.82
C ILE A 110 -2.11 9.50 -6.05
N PHE A 111 -1.86 8.41 -6.78
CA PHE A 111 -2.65 7.99 -7.92
C PHE A 111 -3.45 6.74 -7.56
N THR A 112 -4.74 6.73 -7.88
CA THR A 112 -5.60 5.54 -7.71
C THR A 112 -6.36 5.25 -8.99
N VAL A 113 -6.52 3.97 -9.30
CA VAL A 113 -7.29 3.45 -10.45
C VAL A 113 -8.44 2.64 -9.89
N THR A 114 -9.68 2.91 -10.29
CA THR A 114 -10.85 2.13 -9.85
C THR A 114 -11.49 1.36 -11.01
N LYS A 115 -12.43 0.46 -10.71
CA LYS A 115 -13.11 -0.36 -11.73
C LYS A 115 -13.79 0.45 -12.84
N ILE A 116 -14.33 1.62 -12.52
CA ILE A 116 -15.15 2.43 -13.43
C ILE A 116 -14.49 3.79 -13.76
N LYS A 117 -13.86 4.43 -12.77
CA LYS A 117 -13.22 5.75 -12.95
C LYS A 117 -11.70 5.57 -13.10
N HIS A 118 -11.13 6.12 -14.17
CA HIS A 118 -9.80 5.71 -14.63
C HIS A 118 -8.65 6.14 -13.70
N ILE A 119 -8.56 7.42 -13.30
CA ILE A 119 -7.43 7.91 -12.48
C ILE A 119 -7.90 9.04 -11.54
N PHE A 120 -7.59 8.93 -10.24
CA PHE A 120 -7.67 10.03 -9.28
C PHE A 120 -6.26 10.52 -8.92
N ILE A 121 -6.09 11.84 -8.85
CA ILE A 121 -4.83 12.49 -8.44
C ILE A 121 -5.09 13.26 -7.16
N ILE A 122 -4.33 12.97 -6.12
CA ILE A 122 -4.52 13.61 -4.81
C ILE A 122 -3.23 14.31 -4.44
N GLN A 123 -3.27 15.65 -4.38
CA GLN A 123 -2.09 16.48 -4.15
C GLN A 123 -1.94 16.81 -2.66
N LYS A 124 -0.70 16.78 -2.18
CA LYS A 124 -0.33 17.30 -0.86
C LYS A 124 -0.38 18.84 -0.87
N GLN A 125 -1.20 19.45 -0.01
CA GLN A 125 -1.22 20.91 0.25
C GLN A 125 -1.11 21.17 1.75
N GLU A 126 -0.06 21.90 2.18
CA GLU A 126 0.05 22.45 3.56
C GLU A 126 -0.36 21.46 4.68
N GLU A 127 0.15 20.22 4.60
CA GLU A 127 -0.12 19.09 5.53
C GLU A 127 -1.48 18.36 5.39
N GLN A 128 -2.32 18.75 4.43
CA GLN A 128 -3.57 18.08 4.08
C GLN A 128 -3.54 17.57 2.64
N PHE A 129 -4.07 16.38 2.40
CA PHE A 129 -4.23 15.87 1.03
C PHE A 129 -5.61 16.28 0.51
N ILE A 130 -5.63 17.03 -0.59
CA ILE A 130 -6.86 17.47 -1.25
C ILE A 130 -7.04 16.62 -2.50
N GLN A 131 -8.21 16.01 -2.66
CA GLN A 131 -8.57 15.28 -3.86
C GLN A 131 -8.65 16.26 -5.02
N LEU A 132 -7.70 16.18 -5.96
CA LEU A 132 -7.74 16.97 -7.17
C LEU A 132 -8.46 16.21 -8.28
N LYS A 133 -9.02 17.02 -9.17
CA LYS A 133 -9.91 16.71 -10.29
C LYS A 133 -9.81 15.27 -10.83
N HIS A 134 -11.00 14.70 -11.02
CA HIS A 134 -11.25 13.54 -11.86
C HIS A 134 -10.75 13.80 -13.29
N ILE A 135 -9.85 12.96 -13.81
CA ILE A 135 -9.46 12.98 -15.23
C ILE A 135 -10.19 11.83 -15.91
N GLN A 136 -11.14 12.14 -16.79
CA GLN A 136 -11.63 11.20 -17.78
C GLN A 136 -10.64 11.22 -18.94
N ILE A 137 -10.08 10.06 -19.26
CA ILE A 137 -9.36 9.84 -20.53
C ILE A 137 -10.39 9.49 -21.58
#